data_AF-A0A382YFD3-F1
#
_entry.id   AF-A0A382YFD3-F1
#
_cell.length_a   1.000
_cell.length_b   1.000
_cell.length_c   1.000
_cell.angle_alpha   90.00
_cell.angle_beta   90.00
_cell.angle_gamma   90.00
#
_symmetry.space_group_name_H-M   'P 1'
#
loop_
_entity.id
_entity.type
_entity.pdbx_description
1 polymer ?
#
loop_
_entity_poly.entity_id
_entity_poly.type
_entity_poly.pdbx_seq_one_letter_code
_entity_poly.pdbx_strand_id
1 'polypeptide(L)'
;MLSTIQDLGRFEYQKYGVPTSGALDSLAFQIGNILLGNPSKNPGIETTMIGPKIKFKSNMWICITGAQSSPMINENEIQMWKPIYVKKNSILTWGSLNWGIRSYILFNMNMEIEKTMDSYSTNTSLGIGGYNAGSPLQKGDK
;
A
#
# COMPACT_ATOMS: atom_id res chain seq x y z
N MET A 1 -11.44 -2.82 -8.53
CA MET A 1 -11.22 -1.62 -7.70
C MET A 1 -9.76 -1.19 -7.82
N LEU A 2 -9.44 0.03 -7.41
CA LEU A 2 -8.14 0.65 -7.64
C LEU A 2 -7.19 0.35 -6.47
N SER A 3 -6.07 -0.31 -6.76
CA SER A 3 -4.96 -0.49 -5.82
C SER A 3 -3.66 -0.10 -6.52
N THR A 4 -2.84 0.72 -5.87
CA THR A 4 -1.60 1.27 -6.44
C THR A 4 -0.49 1.26 -5.42
N ILE A 5 0.76 1.22 -5.90
CA ILE A 5 1.92 1.42 -5.04
C ILE A 5 2.05 2.91 -4.75
N GLN A 6 2.18 3.28 -3.48
CA GLN A 6 2.36 4.66 -3.06
C GLN A 6 3.50 4.76 -2.03
N ASP A 7 4.19 5.89 -2.07
CA ASP A 7 5.03 6.39 -0.98
C ASP A 7 4.54 7.81 -0.59
N LEU A 8 5.42 8.69 -0.11
CA LEU A 8 5.03 10.09 0.19
C LEU A 8 5.02 11.00 -1.04
N GLY A 9 5.43 10.51 -2.20
CA GLY A 9 5.40 11.24 -3.46
C GLY A 9 6.78 11.65 -3.98
N ARG A 10 6.75 12.30 -5.14
CA ARG A 10 7.88 12.84 -5.90
C ARG A 10 7.92 14.36 -5.79
N PHE A 11 8.86 14.88 -5.02
CA PHE A 11 9.04 16.31 -4.80
C PHE A 11 10.13 16.86 -5.75
N GLU A 12 10.20 18.17 -5.94
CA GLU A 12 11.15 18.91 -6.81
C GLU A 12 10.90 18.87 -8.33
N TYR A 13 9.91 18.11 -8.79
CA TYR A 13 9.57 17.97 -10.22
C TYR A 13 8.32 18.78 -10.65
N GLN A 14 7.65 19.46 -9.71
CA GLN A 14 6.46 20.27 -10.00
C GLN A 14 6.74 21.40 -10.98
N LYS A 15 7.97 21.94 -10.97
CA LYS A 15 8.45 22.95 -11.94
C LYS A 15 8.42 22.46 -13.39
N TYR A 16 8.34 21.15 -13.62
CA TYR A 16 8.20 20.52 -14.93
C TYR A 16 6.78 20.02 -15.20
N GLY A 17 5.80 20.39 -14.37
CA GLY A 17 4.40 19.95 -14.50
C GLY A 17 4.13 18.55 -14.00
N VAL A 18 5.07 17.92 -13.28
CA VAL A 18 4.89 16.57 -12.71
C VAL A 18 4.20 16.68 -11.34
N PRO A 19 3.00 16.08 -11.15
CA PRO A 19 2.34 16.04 -9.84
C PRO A 19 3.13 15.20 -8.85
N THR A 20 3.04 15.55 -7.57
CA THR A 20 3.76 14.85 -6.49
C THR A 20 3.28 13.40 -6.30
N SER A 21 2.03 13.09 -6.64
CA SER A 21 1.40 11.80 -6.29
C SER A 21 1.53 11.53 -4.78
N GLY A 22 1.68 10.27 -4.37
CA GLY A 22 1.78 9.90 -2.97
C GLY A 22 0.48 9.35 -2.40
N ALA A 23 0.60 8.75 -1.22
CA ALA A 23 -0.53 8.32 -0.42
C ALA A 23 -1.45 9.51 -0.11
N LEU A 24 -2.75 9.36 -0.36
CA LEU A 24 -3.73 10.42 -0.23
C LEU A 24 -3.95 10.85 1.24
N ASP A 25 -3.95 9.87 2.14
CA ASP A 25 -3.91 10.04 3.59
C ASP A 25 -2.51 9.63 4.07
N SER A 26 -1.62 10.60 3.97
CA SER A 26 -0.21 10.45 4.33
C SER A 26 -0.01 10.19 5.83
N LEU A 27 -0.96 10.58 6.69
CA LEU A 27 -0.87 10.33 8.12
C LEU A 27 -1.09 8.85 8.42
N ALA A 28 -2.19 8.28 7.91
CA ALA A 28 -2.48 6.85 8.08
C ALA A 28 -1.38 5.96 7.48
N PHE A 29 -0.84 6.36 6.31
CA PHE A 29 0.28 5.70 5.67
C PHE A 29 1.54 5.72 6.56
N GLN A 30 1.94 6.89 7.05
CA GLN A 30 3.16 7.01 7.87
C GLN A 30 3.02 6.27 9.20
N ILE A 31 1.87 6.37 9.88
CA ILE A 31 1.63 5.66 11.14
C ILE A 31 1.80 4.14 10.94
N GLY A 32 1.24 3.57 9.87
CA GLY A 32 1.41 2.15 9.59
C GLY A 32 2.87 1.75 9.41
N ASN A 33 3.69 2.61 8.79
CA ASN A 33 5.10 2.32 8.55
C ASN A 33 5.89 2.40 9.87
N ILE A 34 5.59 3.40 10.68
CA ILE A 34 6.19 3.58 12.01
C ILE A 34 5.85 2.39 12.91
N LEU A 35 4.61 1.90 12.90
CA LEU A 35 4.20 0.71 13.67
C LEU A 35 5.01 -0.54 13.28
N LEU A 36 5.44 -0.66 12.02
CA LEU A 36 6.30 -1.75 11.55
C LEU A 36 7.79 -1.55 11.82
N GLY A 37 8.19 -0.40 12.37
CA GLY A 37 9.60 -0.02 12.51
C GLY A 37 10.27 0.37 11.19
N ASN A 38 9.49 0.62 10.13
CA ASN A 38 10.01 1.08 8.85
C ASN A 38 10.28 2.60 8.88
N PRO A 39 11.12 3.12 7.96
CA PRO A 39 11.08 4.54 7.62
C PRO A 39 9.65 4.96 7.24
N SER A 40 9.20 6.13 7.70
CA SER A 40 7.83 6.61 7.45
C SER A 40 7.45 6.71 5.96
N LYS A 41 8.46 6.86 5.10
CA LYS A 41 8.35 6.95 3.63
C LYS A 41 8.49 5.63 2.87
N ASN A 42 8.57 4.49 3.57
CA ASN A 42 8.69 3.19 2.90
C ASN A 42 7.44 2.91 2.04
N PRO A 43 7.55 2.38 0.82
CA PRO A 43 6.39 2.20 -0.06
C PRO A 43 5.41 1.16 0.49
N GLY A 44 4.15 1.34 0.11
CA GLY A 44 3.05 0.46 0.48
C GLY A 44 1.97 0.42 -0.60
N ILE A 45 0.95 -0.40 -0.38
CA ILE A 45 -0.21 -0.46 -1.27
C ILE A 45 -1.28 0.48 -0.72
N GLU A 46 -1.70 1.45 -1.51
CA GLU A 46 -2.92 2.22 -1.30
C GLU A 46 -4.08 1.55 -2.04
N THR A 47 -5.23 1.41 -1.40
CA THR A 47 -6.43 0.85 -2.03
C THR A 47 -7.67 1.70 -1.81
N THR A 48 -8.57 1.69 -2.79
CA THR A 48 -9.85 2.41 -2.78
C THR A 48 -11.02 1.44 -2.58
N MET A 49 -11.84 1.69 -1.57
CA MET A 49 -13.01 0.90 -1.14
C MET A 49 -12.69 -0.52 -0.65
N ILE A 50 -12.30 -1.44 -1.54
CA ILE A 50 -11.97 -2.83 -1.21
C ILE A 50 -10.56 -3.11 -1.70
N GLY A 51 -9.73 -3.72 -0.84
CA GLY A 51 -8.37 -4.10 -1.18
C GLY A 51 -8.23 -5.43 -1.93
N PRO A 52 -7.04 -5.69 -2.46
CA PRO A 52 -6.76 -6.85 -3.29
C PRO A 52 -6.65 -8.12 -2.46
N LYS A 53 -6.93 -9.31 -3.01
CA LYS A 53 -6.59 -10.57 -2.32
C LYS A 53 -5.09 -10.84 -2.46
N ILE A 54 -4.34 -10.81 -1.36
CA ILE A 54 -2.86 -10.96 -1.38
C ILE A 54 -2.47 -12.31 -0.80
N LYS A 55 -1.64 -13.08 -1.52
CA LYS A 55 -1.01 -14.30 -1.01
C LYS A 55 0.44 -14.02 -0.63
N PHE A 56 0.79 -14.27 0.62
CA PHE A 56 2.16 -14.08 1.11
C PHE A 56 3.05 -15.27 0.74
N LYS A 57 4.21 -15.01 0.11
CA LYS A 57 5.17 -16.05 -0.29
C LYS A 57 6.28 -16.30 0.74
N SER A 58 6.36 -15.46 1.76
CA SER A 58 7.30 -15.52 2.88
C SER A 58 6.60 -15.12 4.17
N ASN A 59 7.24 -15.40 5.30
CA ASN A 59 6.81 -14.86 6.58
C ASN A 59 7.17 -13.38 6.64
N MET A 60 6.25 -12.52 7.09
CA MET A 60 6.52 -11.08 7.23
C MET A 60 5.58 -10.44 8.24
N TRP A 61 5.90 -9.19 8.62
CA TRP A 61 5.00 -8.32 9.36
C TRP A 61 4.31 -7.35 8.39
N ILE A 62 3.01 -7.17 8.58
CA ILE A 62 2.21 -6.19 7.85
C ILE A 62 1.48 -5.26 8.82
N CYS A 63 1.06 -4.10 8.34
CA CYS A 63 0.15 -3.22 9.05
C CYS A 63 -0.90 -2.70 8.05
N ILE A 64 -2.15 -2.68 8.49
CA ILE A 64 -3.27 -2.15 7.70
C ILE A 64 -3.85 -0.92 8.41
N THR A 65 -3.92 0.21 7.73
CA THR A 65 -4.41 1.49 8.27
C THR A 65 -5.40 2.18 7.32
N GLY A 66 -5.93 3.33 7.72
CA GLY A 66 -6.89 4.10 6.94
C GLY A 66 -8.34 3.68 7.24
N ALA A 67 -9.14 3.55 6.19
CA ALA A 67 -10.58 3.30 6.26
C ALA A 67 -10.92 2.06 7.10
N GLN A 68 -11.93 2.21 7.95
CA GLN A 68 -12.38 1.17 8.87
C GLN A 68 -13.00 0.01 8.09
N SER A 69 -12.34 -1.14 8.17
CA SER A 69 -12.76 -2.38 7.51
C SER A 69 -12.47 -3.59 8.40
N SER A 70 -12.95 -4.76 7.99
CA SER A 70 -12.69 -6.04 8.66
C SER A 70 -11.76 -6.93 7.80
N PRO A 71 -10.46 -6.60 7.67
CA PRO A 71 -9.53 -7.47 6.95
C PRO A 71 -9.36 -8.81 7.67
N MET A 72 -9.08 -9.85 6.90
CA MET A 72 -8.93 -11.22 7.40
C MET A 72 -7.66 -11.87 6.86
N ILE A 73 -6.97 -12.64 7.71
CA ILE A 73 -5.89 -13.55 7.30
C ILE A 73 -6.41 -14.97 7.42
N ASN A 74 -6.45 -15.71 6.31
CA ASN A 74 -6.99 -17.08 6.27
C ASN A 74 -8.37 -17.15 6.98
N GLU A 75 -9.28 -16.25 6.63
CA GLU A 75 -10.65 -16.17 7.16
C GLU A 75 -10.77 -15.77 8.64
N ASN A 76 -9.66 -15.50 9.33
CA ASN A 76 -9.66 -14.97 10.68
C ASN A 76 -9.51 -13.46 10.65
N GLU A 77 -10.46 -12.73 11.26
CA GLU A 77 -10.40 -11.27 11.34
C GLU A 77 -9.13 -10.81 12.06
N ILE A 78 -8.55 -9.72 11.54
CA ILE A 78 -7.38 -9.07 12.11
C ILE A 78 -7.73 -7.62 12.45
N GLN A 79 -7.20 -7.13 13.58
CA GLN A 79 -7.37 -5.73 13.92
C GLN A 79 -6.41 -4.88 13.08
N MET A 80 -6.92 -3.78 12.54
CA MET A 80 -6.14 -2.74 11.89
C MET A 80 -5.29 -1.95 12.91
N TRP A 81 -4.41 -1.08 12.42
CA TRP A 81 -3.57 -0.17 13.24
C TRP A 81 -2.65 -0.88 14.24
N LYS A 82 -2.20 -2.08 13.90
CA LYS A 82 -1.18 -2.82 14.65
C LYS A 82 -0.33 -3.69 13.71
N PRO A 83 0.91 -4.01 14.11
CA PRO A 83 1.70 -5.02 13.42
C PRO A 83 1.04 -6.40 13.51
N ILE A 84 0.95 -7.08 12.37
CA ILE A 84 0.38 -8.42 12.24
C ILE A 84 1.44 -9.31 11.60
N TYR A 85 1.80 -10.39 12.28
CA TYR A 85 2.69 -11.40 11.72
C TYR A 85 1.90 -12.34 10.82
N VAL A 86 2.27 -12.39 9.54
CA VAL A 86 1.67 -13.29 8.55
C VAL A 86 2.66 -14.39 8.19
N LYS A 87 2.17 -15.62 8.14
CA LYS A 87 2.96 -16.79 7.76
C LYS A 87 2.99 -16.92 6.24
N LYS A 88 4.03 -17.55 5.72
CA LYS A 88 4.11 -18.00 4.33
C LYS A 88 2.85 -18.79 3.96
N ASN A 89 2.36 -18.55 2.76
CA ASN A 89 1.12 -19.07 2.18
C ASN A 89 -0.18 -18.55 2.81
N SER A 90 -0.13 -17.65 3.80
CA SER A 90 -1.32 -16.94 4.25
C SER A 90 -1.93 -16.09 3.14
N ILE A 91 -3.23 -15.89 3.23
CA ILE A 91 -4.02 -15.10 2.29
C ILE A 91 -4.70 -13.97 3.06
N LEU A 92 -4.44 -12.74 2.66
CA LEU A 92 -5.17 -11.56 3.11
C LEU A 92 -6.38 -11.32 2.20
N THR A 93 -7.53 -11.08 2.83
CA THR A 93 -8.80 -10.71 2.19
C THR A 93 -9.41 -9.52 2.90
N TRP A 94 -10.17 -8.72 2.16
CA TRP A 94 -10.93 -7.60 2.72
C TRP A 94 -12.35 -8.05 3.06
N GLY A 95 -12.78 -7.77 4.28
CA GLY A 95 -14.19 -7.83 4.66
C GLY A 95 -14.94 -6.57 4.29
N SER A 96 -16.04 -6.31 5.00
CA SER A 96 -16.87 -5.12 4.77
C SER A 96 -16.10 -3.83 5.06
N LEU A 97 -16.35 -2.83 4.22
CA LEU A 97 -15.95 -1.45 4.48
C LEU A 97 -17.06 -0.78 5.29
N ASN A 98 -16.73 -0.29 6.47
CA ASN A 98 -17.70 0.32 7.38
C ASN A 98 -17.68 1.84 7.29
N TRP A 99 -16.49 2.44 7.22
CA TRP A 99 -16.31 3.90 7.16
C TRP A 99 -15.00 4.31 6.50
N GLY A 100 -15.01 5.42 5.74
CA GLY A 100 -13.86 5.90 4.96
C GLY A 100 -13.76 5.24 3.57
N ILE A 101 -12.71 5.57 2.81
CA ILE A 101 -12.55 5.07 1.43
C ILE A 101 -11.15 4.60 1.05
N ARG A 102 -10.07 5.09 1.70
CA ARG A 102 -8.70 4.65 1.43
C ARG A 102 -8.14 3.85 2.57
N SER A 103 -7.56 2.70 2.27
CA SER A 103 -6.78 1.89 3.22
C SER A 103 -5.38 1.67 2.68
N TYR A 104 -4.45 1.41 3.59
CA TYR A 104 -3.05 1.17 3.27
C TYR A 104 -2.62 -0.19 3.79
N ILE A 105 -1.86 -0.94 2.98
CA ILE A 105 -1.19 -2.17 3.40
C ILE A 105 0.29 -1.93 3.30
N LEU A 106 0.95 -1.99 4.44
CA LEU A 106 2.38 -1.76 4.55
C LEU A 106 3.06 -3.04 5.01
N PHE A 107 4.32 -3.20 4.63
CA PHE A 107 5.07 -4.43 4.79
C PHE A 107 6.42 -4.11 5.43
N ASN A 108 6.93 -4.98 6.31
CA ASN A 108 8.26 -4.82 6.91
C ASN A 108 9.40 -5.28 5.98
N MET A 109 9.20 -5.17 4.67
CA MET A 109 10.19 -5.52 3.65
C MET A 109 10.35 -4.39 2.65
N ASN A 110 11.50 -4.37 1.98
CA ASN A 110 11.72 -3.49 0.85
C ASN A 110 10.99 -4.07 -0.36
N MET A 111 10.25 -3.23 -1.08
CA MET A 111 9.68 -3.61 -2.36
C MET A 111 10.74 -3.51 -3.45
N GLU A 112 10.88 -4.55 -4.27
CA GLU A 112 11.76 -4.58 -5.46
C GLU A 112 11.09 -3.84 -6.62
N ILE A 113 10.95 -2.51 -6.47
CA ILE A 113 10.34 -1.61 -7.44
C ILE A 113 11.33 -0.51 -7.76
N GLU A 114 11.44 -0.10 -9.02
CA GLU A 114 12.29 1.04 -9.38
C GLU A 114 11.61 2.37 -9.04
N LYS A 115 12.42 3.32 -8.58
CA LYS A 115 11.92 4.68 -8.35
C LYS A 115 11.83 5.43 -9.68
N THR A 116 10.77 6.20 -9.84
CA THR A 116 10.67 7.21 -10.90
C THR A 116 10.67 8.58 -10.25
N MET A 117 11.70 9.39 -10.56
CA MET A 117 11.87 10.72 -9.97
C MET A 117 11.92 10.64 -8.43
N ASP A 118 12.82 9.81 -7.92
CA ASP A 118 13.06 9.54 -6.49
C ASP A 118 11.88 9.00 -5.66
N SER A 119 10.79 8.61 -6.33
CA SER A 119 9.56 8.13 -5.69
C SER A 119 9.05 6.81 -6.27
N TYR A 120 8.46 5.98 -5.41
CA TYR A 120 7.71 4.77 -5.75
C TYR A 120 6.26 5.05 -6.12
N SER A 121 5.75 6.26 -5.96
CA SER A 121 4.32 6.55 -6.12
C SER A 121 3.81 6.32 -7.53
N THR A 122 2.70 5.61 -7.69
CA THR A 122 2.03 5.45 -8.97
C THR A 122 1.29 6.74 -9.34
N ASN A 123 1.52 7.24 -10.55
CA ASN A 123 0.65 8.22 -11.20
C ASN A 123 0.00 7.60 -12.44
N THR A 124 -1.27 7.24 -12.33
CA THR A 124 -2.00 6.54 -13.40
C THR A 124 -2.32 7.45 -14.59
N SER A 125 -2.43 8.77 -14.38
CA SER A 125 -2.72 9.72 -15.45
C SER A 125 -1.52 9.95 -16.36
N LEU A 126 -0.30 9.88 -15.81
CA LEU A 126 0.95 10.05 -16.54
C LEU A 126 1.65 8.74 -16.90
N GLY A 127 1.21 7.60 -16.34
CA GLY A 127 1.86 6.30 -16.59
C GLY A 127 3.28 6.22 -16.03
N ILE A 128 3.50 6.74 -14.81
CA ILE A 128 4.82 6.75 -14.17
C ILE A 128 4.80 6.18 -12.75
N GLY A 129 5.93 5.60 -12.33
CA GLY A 129 6.17 5.11 -10.97
C GLY A 129 5.37 3.86 -10.58
N GLY A 130 5.65 3.36 -9.38
CA GLY A 130 5.03 2.16 -8.85
C GLY A 130 5.33 0.90 -9.68
N TYR A 131 4.39 -0.03 -9.70
CA TYR A 131 4.51 -1.28 -10.44
C TYR A 131 3.99 -1.14 -11.88
N ASN A 132 4.59 -1.86 -12.83
CA ASN A 132 4.17 -1.87 -14.25
C ASN A 132 3.98 -0.46 -14.86
N ALA A 133 4.98 0.42 -14.69
CA ALA A 133 5.05 1.75 -15.31
C ALA A 133 3.77 2.60 -15.09
N GLY A 134 3.40 2.86 -13.84
CA GLY A 134 2.27 3.72 -13.50
C GLY A 134 0.91 3.05 -13.52
N SER A 135 0.85 1.73 -13.71
CA SER A 135 -0.41 0.99 -13.77
C SER A 135 -0.93 0.64 -12.37
N PRO A 136 -2.26 0.56 -12.18
CA PRO A 136 -2.84 -0.11 -11.03
C PRO A 136 -2.41 -1.58 -10.96
N LEU A 137 -2.35 -2.13 -9.75
CA LEU A 137 -2.09 -3.55 -9.53
C LEU A 137 -3.20 -4.41 -10.13
N GLN A 138 -2.81 -5.49 -10.77
CA GLN A 138 -3.70 -6.42 -11.46
C GLN A 138 -3.60 -7.84 -10.88
N LYS A 139 -4.61 -8.65 -11.19
CA LYS A 139 -4.60 -10.07 -10.81
C LYS A 139 -3.43 -10.76 -11.49
N GLY A 140 -2.57 -11.37 -10.67
CA GLY A 140 -1.40 -12.12 -11.16
C GLY A 140 -0.07 -11.39 -10.93
N ASP A 141 -0.10 -10.11 -10.57
CA ASP A 141 1.08 -9.37 -10.12
C ASP A 141 1.67 -10.01 -8.85
N LYS A 142 2.99 -9.89 -8.66
CA LYS A 142 3.77 -10.74 -7.76
C LYS A 142 4.68 -10.02 -6.80
#